data_AF-A0A9P7XDJ9-F1
#
_entry.id   AF-A0A9P7XDJ9-F1
#
_cell.length_a   1.000
_cell.length_b   1.000
_cell.length_c   1.000
_cell.angle_alpha   90.00
_cell.angle_beta   90.00
_cell.angle_gamma   90.00
#
_symmetry.space_group_name_H-M   'P 1'
#
loop_
_entity.id
_entity.type
_entity.pdbx_description
1 polymer ?
#
loop_
_entity_poly.entity_id
_entity_poly.type
_entity_poly.pdbx_seq_one_letter_code
_entity_poly.pdbx_strand_id
1 'polypeptide(L)'
;MTFDRETLGVHKFYNDMEKCIKDPAHHVLGNTLVDYKIGLPMPELAKKLTGLIFKFGSEPTYAPKLLKRDRGWKFRNVEAMCRYGFMHEGNVAGNPTPKELSIILAPYRHAGSFLMDLASAVLRQMTFIDKMANMGWIEVGRFEEDLNTLMRCVVRYHAFLDLMTTMPGKFVVPTLDIDLAWHTHQLLCTSYRKLHDIMGMVPDHDDKVNRGTLSTAWDSTAEAWKARFGVPCSVCGCLEPIKSVSTGDIILSVFSHKGKEKAQQSREKIKNPRPDLVSVEDIDADETHPSDHNAVAIIDPK
;
A
#
# COMPACT_ATOMS: atom_id res chain seq x y z
N MET A 1 26.23 -20.59 14.96
CA MET A 1 25.24 -20.10 13.99
C MET A 1 25.18 -18.59 14.15
N THR A 2 25.46 -17.84 13.09
CA THR A 2 25.30 -16.38 13.09
C THR A 2 23.82 -16.06 12.90
N PHE A 3 23.22 -15.35 13.85
CA PHE A 3 21.82 -14.92 13.77
C PHE A 3 21.75 -13.56 13.09
N ASP A 4 21.45 -13.55 11.80
CA ASP A 4 21.11 -12.36 11.02
C ASP A 4 19.59 -12.27 10.77
N ARG A 5 19.11 -11.14 10.22
CA ARG A 5 17.68 -10.94 9.96
C ARG A 5 17.07 -12.01 9.05
N GLU A 6 17.83 -12.53 8.09
CA GLU A 6 17.38 -13.59 7.19
C GLU A 6 17.20 -14.91 7.95
N THR A 7 18.20 -15.31 8.75
CA THR A 7 18.13 -16.54 9.54
C THR A 7 16.99 -16.53 10.56
N LEU A 8 16.68 -15.37 11.16
CA LEU A 8 15.55 -15.21 12.07
C LEU A 8 14.20 -15.35 11.37
N GLY A 9 14.04 -14.79 10.17
CA GLY A 9 12.83 -14.96 9.35
C GLY A 9 12.60 -16.41 8.92
N VAL A 10 13.68 -17.10 8.51
CA VAL A 10 13.67 -18.54 8.21
C VAL A 10 13.31 -19.37 9.44
N HIS A 11 13.86 -19.03 10.61
CA HIS A 11 13.52 -19.68 11.87
C HIS A 11 12.05 -19.55 12.23
N LYS A 12 11.50 -18.34 12.08
CA LYS A 12 10.08 -18.08 12.28
C LYS A 12 9.21 -18.94 11.37
N PHE A 13 9.55 -19.03 10.08
CA PHE A 13 8.82 -19.88 9.12
C PHE A 13 8.76 -21.34 9.58
N TYR A 14 9.92 -21.91 9.96
CA TYR A 14 9.96 -23.31 10.43
C TYR A 14 9.19 -23.53 11.72
N ASN A 15 9.23 -22.57 12.66
CA ASN A 15 8.45 -22.65 13.89
C ASN A 15 6.94 -22.62 13.62
N ASP A 16 6.47 -21.73 12.74
CA ASP A 16 5.05 -21.66 12.37
C ASP A 16 4.62 -22.92 11.65
N MET A 17 5.46 -23.43 10.73
CA MET A 17 5.25 -24.71 10.07
C MET A 17 5.13 -25.87 11.06
N GLU A 18 6.02 -25.96 12.05
CA GLU A 18 5.98 -27.02 13.07
C GLU A 18 4.68 -26.96 13.89
N LYS A 19 4.21 -25.75 14.25
CA LYS A 19 2.91 -25.58 14.91
C LYS A 19 1.74 -26.03 14.04
N CYS A 20 1.74 -25.65 12.77
CA CYS A 20 0.70 -26.06 11.83
C CYS A 20 0.69 -27.57 11.59
N ILE A 21 1.85 -28.24 11.65
CA ILE A 21 1.93 -29.71 11.55
C ILE A 21 1.38 -30.37 12.82
N LYS A 22 1.71 -29.84 14.00
CA LYS A 22 1.27 -30.39 15.29
C LYS A 22 -0.23 -30.21 15.53
N ASP A 23 -0.78 -29.08 15.10
CA ASP A 23 -2.18 -28.72 15.31
C ASP A 23 -2.75 -27.94 14.10
N PRO A 24 -3.03 -28.64 12.99
CA PRO A 24 -3.52 -28.03 11.75
C PRO A 24 -4.95 -27.48 11.88
N ALA A 25 -5.68 -27.80 12.95
CA ALA A 25 -7.02 -27.29 13.18
C ALA A 25 -7.01 -25.84 13.66
N HIS A 26 -5.97 -25.45 14.41
CA HIS A 26 -5.89 -24.13 15.07
C HIS A 26 -4.73 -23.26 14.58
N HIS A 27 -3.79 -23.82 13.79
CA HIS A 27 -2.63 -23.08 13.30
C HIS A 27 -2.59 -23.07 11.77
N VAL A 28 -2.31 -21.88 11.22
CA VAL A 28 -2.08 -21.64 9.79
C VAL A 28 -0.89 -20.69 9.62
N LEU A 29 -0.29 -20.68 8.43
CA LEU A 29 0.82 -19.78 8.14
C LEU A 29 0.38 -18.30 8.14
N GLY A 30 1.32 -17.40 8.37
CA GLY A 30 1.10 -15.95 8.32
C GLY A 30 0.50 -15.49 6.99
N ASN A 31 -0.31 -14.42 7.04
CA ASN A 31 -1.00 -13.83 5.88
C ASN A 31 -1.98 -14.75 5.12
N THR A 32 -2.36 -15.89 5.69
CA THR A 32 -3.33 -16.80 5.04
C THR A 32 -4.77 -16.66 5.53
N LEU A 33 -4.98 -16.13 6.74
CA LEU A 33 -6.30 -16.05 7.38
C LEU A 33 -7.25 -15.04 6.73
N VAL A 34 -6.73 -14.03 6.05
CA VAL A 34 -7.51 -12.95 5.43
C VAL A 34 -7.20 -12.96 3.94
N ASP A 35 -8.24 -12.94 3.12
CA ASP A 35 -8.08 -12.81 1.67
C ASP A 35 -7.52 -11.42 1.34
N TYR A 36 -6.39 -11.37 0.66
CA TYR A 36 -5.69 -10.13 0.36
C TYR A 36 -6.39 -9.25 -0.69
N LYS A 37 -7.39 -9.77 -1.41
CA LYS A 37 -8.14 -9.01 -2.42
C LYS A 37 -9.38 -8.37 -1.80
N ILE A 38 -10.11 -9.11 -0.98
CA ILE A 38 -11.40 -8.65 -0.43
C ILE A 38 -11.32 -8.29 1.07
N GLY A 39 -10.28 -8.68 1.78
CA GLY A 39 -10.08 -8.35 3.21
C GLY A 39 -10.93 -9.14 4.20
N LEU A 40 -11.60 -10.20 3.74
CA LEU A 40 -12.43 -11.07 4.57
C LEU A 40 -11.67 -12.29 5.11
N PRO A 41 -12.03 -12.80 6.30
CA PRO A 41 -11.48 -14.04 6.82
C PRO A 41 -11.77 -15.24 5.92
N MET A 42 -10.75 -16.05 5.60
CA MET A 42 -10.85 -17.28 4.82
C MET A 42 -10.11 -18.46 5.49
N PRO A 43 -10.59 -18.94 6.66
CA PRO A 43 -9.88 -19.96 7.44
C PRO A 43 -9.72 -21.30 6.69
N GLU A 44 -10.71 -21.70 5.88
CA GLU A 44 -10.64 -22.97 5.14
C GLU A 44 -9.62 -22.92 3.99
N LEU A 45 -9.53 -21.77 3.29
CA LEU A 45 -8.49 -21.56 2.29
C LEU A 45 -7.10 -21.53 2.94
N ALA A 46 -6.99 -20.89 4.11
CA ALA A 46 -5.75 -20.82 4.89
C ALA A 46 -5.22 -22.23 5.23
N LYS A 47 -6.10 -23.10 5.73
CA LYS A 47 -5.79 -24.51 6.02
C LYS A 47 -5.37 -25.26 4.76
N LYS A 48 -6.08 -25.07 3.64
CA LYS A 48 -5.77 -25.73 2.36
C LYS A 48 -4.40 -25.31 1.82
N LEU A 49 -4.09 -24.02 1.80
CA LEU A 49 -2.79 -23.48 1.34
C LEU A 49 -1.64 -23.97 2.21
N THR A 50 -1.86 -23.93 3.53
CA THR A 50 -0.93 -24.47 4.53
C THR A 50 -0.68 -25.97 4.28
N GLY A 51 -1.73 -26.76 4.05
CA GLY A 51 -1.63 -28.18 3.73
C GLY A 51 -0.94 -28.49 2.39
N LEU A 52 -1.11 -27.65 1.35
CA LEU A 52 -0.43 -27.80 0.06
C LEU A 52 1.09 -27.62 0.21
N ILE A 53 1.52 -26.62 0.98
CA ILE A 53 2.94 -26.40 1.28
C ILE A 53 3.51 -27.62 2.04
N PHE A 54 2.72 -28.25 2.92
CA PHE A 54 3.18 -29.37 3.75
C PHE A 54 3.14 -30.75 3.11
N LYS A 55 2.16 -31.07 2.25
CA LYS A 55 2.09 -32.38 1.58
C LYS A 55 3.39 -32.71 0.85
N PHE A 56 4.09 -31.71 0.33
CA PHE A 56 5.40 -31.85 -0.28
C PHE A 56 6.56 -31.79 0.72
N GLY A 57 6.41 -31.06 1.82
CA GLY A 57 7.36 -31.08 2.94
C GLY A 57 7.48 -32.45 3.63
N SER A 58 6.45 -33.31 3.50
CA SER A 58 6.40 -34.67 4.05
C SER A 58 6.88 -35.77 3.09
N GLU A 59 7.20 -35.46 1.82
CA GLU A 59 7.72 -36.47 0.90
C GLU A 59 9.10 -36.97 1.38
N PRO A 60 9.31 -38.29 1.56
CA PRO A 60 10.54 -38.85 2.15
C PRO A 60 11.83 -38.47 1.41
N THR A 61 11.74 -38.14 0.13
CA THR A 61 12.85 -37.71 -0.74
C THR A 61 13.29 -36.25 -0.49
N TYR A 62 12.39 -35.40 0.02
CA TYR A 62 12.59 -33.96 0.19
C TYR A 62 12.59 -33.50 1.66
N ALA A 63 11.77 -34.12 2.52
CA ALA A 63 11.68 -33.81 3.96
C ALA A 63 13.05 -33.84 4.67
N PRO A 64 13.92 -34.87 4.49
CA PRO A 64 15.19 -34.97 5.20
C PRO A 64 16.29 -34.05 4.65
N LYS A 65 16.09 -33.41 3.48
CA LYS A 65 17.06 -32.48 2.88
C LYS A 65 16.76 -31.01 3.25
N LEU A 66 15.50 -30.67 3.53
CA LEU A 66 15.05 -29.31 3.89
C LEU A 66 14.93 -29.11 5.41
N LEU A 67 14.52 -30.13 6.17
CA LEU A 67 14.38 -30.06 7.63
C LEU A 67 15.70 -30.19 8.41
N LYS A 68 16.80 -30.50 7.73
CA LYS A 68 18.12 -30.42 8.34
C LYS A 68 18.48 -28.95 8.52
N ARG A 69 18.32 -28.46 9.76
CA ARG A 69 18.82 -27.16 10.25
C ARG A 69 20.28 -26.86 9.88
N ASP A 70 21.04 -27.83 9.36
CA ASP A 70 22.48 -27.74 9.17
C ASP A 70 22.97 -27.34 7.77
N ARG A 71 22.12 -27.13 6.74
CA ARG A 71 22.61 -26.85 5.37
C ARG A 71 22.02 -25.65 4.63
N GLY A 72 21.58 -24.62 5.35
CA GLY A 72 21.43 -23.28 4.79
C GLY A 72 20.17 -22.57 5.25
N TRP A 73 20.33 -21.75 6.29
CA TRP A 73 19.35 -20.80 6.80
C TRP A 73 19.17 -19.61 5.84
N LYS A 74 18.84 -19.91 4.58
CA LYS A 74 18.66 -18.92 3.52
C LYS A 74 17.22 -18.93 3.05
N PHE A 75 16.63 -17.75 2.92
CA PHE A 75 15.22 -17.58 2.60
C PHE A 75 14.88 -18.16 1.22
N ARG A 76 15.83 -18.09 0.27
CA ARG A 76 15.69 -18.70 -1.06
C ARG A 76 15.32 -20.18 -1.04
N ASN A 77 15.77 -20.91 -0.01
CA ASN A 77 15.47 -22.34 0.13
C ASN A 77 14.02 -22.55 0.58
N VAL A 78 13.53 -21.73 1.51
CA VAL A 78 12.12 -21.69 1.93
C VAL A 78 11.23 -21.34 0.75
N GLU A 79 11.59 -20.30 0.00
CA GLU A 79 10.87 -19.86 -1.18
C GLU A 79 10.80 -20.97 -2.25
N ALA A 80 11.92 -21.63 -2.55
CA ALA A 80 11.95 -22.74 -3.50
C ALA A 80 11.05 -23.92 -3.07
N MET A 81 11.05 -24.27 -1.78
CA MET A 81 10.19 -25.32 -1.22
C MET A 81 8.71 -24.96 -1.40
N CYS A 82 8.30 -23.77 -0.98
CA CYS A 82 6.90 -23.36 -1.06
C CYS A 82 6.44 -23.21 -2.51
N ARG A 83 7.31 -22.74 -3.43
CA ARG A 83 7.02 -22.68 -4.87
C ARG A 83 6.71 -24.05 -5.45
N TYR A 84 7.52 -25.04 -5.11
CA TYR A 84 7.29 -26.41 -5.58
C TYR A 84 5.94 -26.95 -5.07
N GLY A 85 5.64 -26.75 -3.78
CA GLY A 85 4.35 -27.16 -3.22
C GLY A 85 3.13 -26.42 -3.80
N PHE A 86 3.31 -25.16 -4.21
CA PHE A 86 2.25 -24.33 -4.78
C PHE A 86 2.03 -24.56 -6.29
N MET A 87 3.11 -24.73 -7.07
CA MET A 87 3.07 -24.77 -8.53
C MET A 87 3.24 -26.18 -9.13
N HIS A 88 3.72 -27.15 -8.36
CA HIS A 88 4.06 -28.51 -8.80
C HIS A 88 4.88 -28.52 -10.11
N GLU A 89 4.39 -29.17 -11.18
CA GLU A 89 5.04 -29.26 -12.49
C GLU A 89 5.20 -27.91 -13.22
N GLY A 90 4.47 -26.87 -12.80
CA GLY A 90 4.56 -25.52 -13.36
C GLY A 90 5.74 -24.69 -12.85
N ASN A 91 6.54 -25.21 -11.90
CA ASN A 91 7.68 -24.48 -11.36
C ASN A 91 8.90 -24.53 -12.30
N VAL A 92 8.96 -23.60 -13.25
CA VAL A 92 10.08 -23.45 -14.19
C VAL A 92 11.14 -22.49 -13.63
N ALA A 93 12.42 -22.82 -13.80
CA ALA A 93 13.53 -21.95 -13.42
C ALA A 93 13.47 -20.61 -14.16
N GLY A 94 13.61 -19.50 -13.43
CA GLY A 94 13.54 -18.14 -13.98
C GLY A 94 12.17 -17.45 -13.83
N ASN A 95 11.09 -18.21 -13.59
CA ASN A 95 9.77 -17.59 -13.33
C ASN A 95 9.74 -16.91 -11.95
N PRO A 96 9.22 -15.68 -11.83
CA PRO A 96 9.09 -15.00 -10.54
C PRO A 96 8.13 -15.77 -9.62
N THR A 97 8.23 -15.51 -8.32
CA THR A 97 7.33 -16.15 -7.34
C THR A 97 5.92 -15.62 -7.53
N PRO A 98 4.90 -16.50 -7.65
CA PRO A 98 3.52 -16.07 -7.78
C PRO A 98 3.17 -15.05 -6.69
N LYS A 99 2.32 -14.07 -7.03
CA LYS A 99 1.96 -12.99 -6.11
C LYS A 99 1.36 -13.54 -4.82
N GLU A 100 0.45 -14.50 -4.95
CA GLU A 100 -0.21 -15.21 -3.85
C GLU A 100 0.82 -15.81 -2.90
N LEU A 101 1.81 -16.50 -3.45
CA LEU A 101 2.85 -17.12 -2.64
C LEU A 101 3.81 -16.08 -2.03
N SER A 102 4.09 -14.99 -2.75
CA SER A 102 4.90 -13.90 -2.24
C SER A 102 4.25 -13.23 -1.02
N ILE A 103 2.92 -13.11 -1.00
CA ILE A 103 2.15 -12.59 0.14
C ILE A 103 2.25 -13.51 1.36
N ILE A 104 2.11 -14.83 1.17
CA ILE A 104 2.26 -15.83 2.23
C ILE A 104 3.68 -15.82 2.80
N LEU A 105 4.68 -15.60 1.94
CA LEU A 105 6.09 -15.59 2.32
C LEU A 105 6.55 -14.26 2.94
N ALA A 106 5.84 -13.16 2.72
CA ALA A 106 6.22 -11.83 3.17
C ALA A 106 6.51 -11.72 4.69
N PRO A 107 5.71 -12.32 5.59
CA PRO A 107 5.95 -12.28 7.05
C PRO A 107 7.27 -12.90 7.50
N TYR A 108 7.90 -13.68 6.64
CA TYR A 108 9.10 -14.46 6.94
C TYR A 108 10.36 -13.84 6.33
N ARG A 109 10.21 -12.72 5.59
CA ARG A 109 11.33 -11.97 4.98
C ARG A 109 12.01 -11.00 5.95
N HIS A 110 11.50 -10.85 7.17
CA HIS A 110 12.05 -9.98 8.19
C HIS A 110 12.13 -10.70 9.54
N ALA A 111 13.01 -10.19 10.41
CA ALA A 111 13.10 -10.67 11.78
C ALA A 111 11.89 -10.21 12.61
N GLY A 112 11.56 -10.97 13.66
CA GLY A 112 10.54 -10.61 14.65
C GLY A 112 9.31 -11.52 14.66
N SER A 113 8.48 -11.39 15.70
CA SER A 113 7.28 -12.20 15.92
C SER A 113 6.07 -11.74 15.10
N PHE A 114 6.04 -10.47 14.69
CA PHE A 114 4.91 -9.88 13.96
C PHE A 114 4.91 -10.27 12.49
N LEU A 115 3.74 -10.22 11.83
CA LEU A 115 3.60 -10.58 10.41
C LEU A 115 4.09 -9.50 9.43
N MET A 116 4.42 -8.32 9.94
CA MET A 116 4.97 -7.20 9.19
C MET A 116 6.28 -6.74 9.82
N ASP A 117 7.13 -6.08 9.03
CA ASP A 117 8.33 -5.43 9.52
C ASP A 117 7.94 -4.16 10.30
N LEU A 118 7.68 -4.35 11.60
CA LEU A 118 7.19 -3.30 12.48
C LEU A 118 8.15 -2.11 12.55
N ALA A 119 9.47 -2.35 12.56
CA ALA A 119 10.45 -1.27 12.62
C ALA A 119 10.39 -0.41 11.35
N SER A 120 10.35 -1.04 10.17
CA SER A 120 10.21 -0.30 8.91
C SER A 120 8.85 0.40 8.79
N ALA A 121 7.78 -0.18 9.35
CA ALA A 121 6.45 0.44 9.38
C ALA A 121 6.41 1.69 10.28
N VAL A 122 7.00 1.61 11.47
CA VAL A 122 7.11 2.76 12.39
C VAL A 122 7.90 3.90 11.76
N LEU A 123 8.99 3.62 11.04
CA LEU A 123 9.76 4.66 10.35
C LEU A 123 8.96 5.37 9.24
N ARG A 124 8.13 4.63 8.49
CA ARG A 124 7.21 5.23 7.50
C ARG A 124 6.15 6.09 8.17
N GLN A 125 5.56 5.61 9.27
CA GLN A 125 4.60 6.40 10.07
C GLN A 125 5.22 7.67 10.64
N MET A 126 6.46 7.63 11.15
CA MET A 126 7.18 8.81 11.62
C MET A 126 7.38 9.83 10.49
N THR A 127 7.75 9.38 9.29
CA THR A 127 7.91 10.25 8.12
C THR A 127 6.59 10.93 7.74
N PHE A 128 5.47 10.20 7.83
CA PHE A 128 4.13 10.78 7.64
C PHE A 128 3.84 11.85 8.71
N ILE A 129 4.04 11.54 9.99
CA ILE A 129 3.81 12.47 11.10
C ILE A 129 4.66 13.74 10.95
N ASP A 130 5.94 13.63 10.59
CA ASP A 130 6.82 14.78 10.37
C ASP A 130 6.29 15.72 9.29
N LYS A 131 5.71 15.17 8.22
CA LYS A 131 5.07 15.98 7.16
C LYS A 131 3.82 16.69 7.68
N MET A 132 2.96 15.98 8.41
CA MET A 132 1.78 16.59 9.02
C MET A 132 2.17 17.71 10.00
N ALA A 133 3.25 17.50 10.77
CA ALA A 133 3.81 18.50 11.66
C ALA A 133 4.34 19.73 10.92
N ASN A 134 5.13 19.54 9.86
CA ASN A 134 5.69 20.63 9.06
C ASN A 134 4.62 21.44 8.32
N MET A 135 3.45 20.86 8.04
CA MET A 135 2.29 21.57 7.49
C MET A 135 1.42 22.24 8.57
N GLY A 136 1.80 22.15 9.85
CA GLY A 136 1.06 22.72 10.98
C GLY A 136 -0.22 21.96 11.35
N TRP A 137 -0.47 20.76 10.81
CA TRP A 137 -1.72 20.03 11.02
C TRP A 137 -1.91 19.50 12.44
N ILE A 138 -0.82 19.33 13.19
CA ILE A 138 -0.87 18.85 14.59
C ILE A 138 -0.70 19.97 15.62
N GLU A 139 -0.65 21.22 15.16
CA GLU A 139 -0.57 22.38 16.06
C GLU A 139 -1.85 22.51 16.90
N VAL A 140 -1.68 22.85 18.17
CA VAL A 140 -2.81 23.08 19.08
C VAL A 140 -3.63 24.25 18.55
N GLY A 141 -4.94 24.05 18.41
CA GLY A 141 -5.86 25.08 17.93
C GLY A 141 -5.92 25.25 16.40
N ARG A 142 -5.14 24.48 15.62
CA ARG A 142 -5.04 24.62 14.15
C ARG A 142 -6.39 24.71 13.43
N PHE A 143 -7.36 23.92 13.88
CA PHE A 143 -8.67 23.77 13.24
C PHE A 143 -9.82 24.41 14.05
N GLU A 144 -9.54 25.20 15.10
CA GLU A 144 -10.59 25.86 15.88
C GLU A 144 -11.38 26.87 15.04
N GLU A 145 -10.69 27.60 14.15
CA GLU A 145 -11.29 28.59 13.25
C GLU A 145 -11.55 28.05 11.84
N ASP A 146 -11.08 26.84 11.53
CA ASP A 146 -11.12 26.25 10.18
C ASP A 146 -11.51 24.75 10.19
N LEU A 147 -12.71 24.49 10.71
CA LEU A 147 -13.33 23.16 10.65
C LEU A 147 -13.62 22.70 9.22
N ASN A 148 -13.75 23.65 8.29
CA ASN A 148 -14.03 23.35 6.88
C ASN A 148 -12.91 22.52 6.26
N THR A 149 -11.64 22.79 6.60
CA THR A 149 -10.50 21.97 6.14
C THR A 149 -10.62 20.51 6.56
N LEU A 150 -11.00 20.23 7.80
CA LEU A 150 -11.22 18.84 8.25
C LEU A 150 -12.42 18.19 7.55
N MET A 151 -13.50 18.94 7.32
CA MET A 151 -14.65 18.43 6.57
C MET A 151 -14.30 18.10 5.13
N ARG A 152 -13.52 18.95 4.45
CA ARG A 152 -13.01 18.71 3.10
C ARG A 152 -12.14 17.46 3.04
N CYS A 153 -11.25 17.28 4.00
CA CYS A 153 -10.43 16.08 4.16
C CYS A 153 -11.27 14.79 4.21
N VAL A 154 -12.36 14.77 5.00
CA VAL A 154 -13.30 13.64 5.08
C VAL A 154 -14.05 13.40 3.76
N VAL A 155 -14.53 14.48 3.13
CA VAL A 155 -15.25 14.41 1.85
C VAL A 155 -14.35 13.87 0.73
N ARG A 156 -13.11 14.36 0.66
CA ARG A 156 -12.08 13.86 -0.28
C ARG A 156 -11.70 12.41 0.00
N TYR A 157 -11.68 11.97 1.26
CA TYR A 157 -11.52 10.56 1.60
C TYR A 157 -12.67 9.69 1.08
N HIS A 158 -13.93 10.13 1.16
CA HIS A 158 -15.04 9.40 0.54
C HIS A 158 -14.91 9.32 -0.99
N ALA A 159 -14.50 10.41 -1.64
CA ALA A 159 -14.17 10.42 -3.07
C ALA A 159 -13.03 9.44 -3.41
N PHE A 160 -12.02 9.35 -2.55
CA PHE A 160 -10.91 8.42 -2.71
C PHE A 160 -11.36 6.95 -2.61
N LEU A 161 -12.23 6.62 -1.66
CA LEU A 161 -12.82 5.28 -1.57
C LEU A 161 -13.63 4.94 -2.82
N ASP A 162 -14.44 5.87 -3.32
CA ASP A 162 -15.18 5.73 -4.56
C ASP A 162 -14.25 5.50 -5.77
N LEU A 163 -13.14 6.25 -5.85
CA LEU A 163 -12.12 6.06 -6.90
C LEU A 163 -11.51 4.66 -6.87
N MET A 164 -11.15 4.14 -5.69
CA MET A 164 -10.59 2.79 -5.52
C MET A 164 -11.51 1.69 -6.08
N THR A 165 -12.83 1.83 -5.93
CA THR A 165 -13.78 0.84 -6.48
C THR A 165 -13.72 0.73 -8.01
N THR A 166 -13.20 1.76 -8.68
CA THR A 166 -13.11 1.82 -10.15
C THR A 166 -11.73 1.50 -10.70
N MET A 167 -10.77 1.27 -9.81
CA MET A 167 -9.40 0.90 -10.14
C MET A 167 -9.03 -0.44 -9.49
N PRO A 168 -9.80 -1.53 -9.73
CA PRO A 168 -9.58 -2.79 -9.05
C PRO A 168 -8.17 -3.33 -9.33
N GLY A 169 -7.46 -3.69 -8.26
CA GLY A 169 -6.10 -4.25 -8.34
C GLY A 169 -5.00 -3.25 -8.72
N LYS A 170 -5.32 -1.96 -8.89
CA LYS A 170 -4.32 -0.90 -9.06
C LYS A 170 -3.97 -0.27 -7.72
N PHE A 171 -2.73 0.17 -7.59
CA PHE A 171 -2.28 0.96 -6.44
C PHE A 171 -2.71 2.41 -6.66
N VAL A 172 -3.49 2.96 -5.72
CA VAL A 172 -4.03 4.33 -5.77
C VAL A 172 -3.37 5.13 -4.67
N VAL A 173 -2.81 6.29 -5.00
CA VAL A 173 -1.96 7.09 -4.09
C VAL A 173 -2.77 8.24 -3.50
N PRO A 174 -2.98 8.30 -2.17
CA PRO A 174 -3.70 9.41 -1.55
C PRO A 174 -2.84 10.68 -1.49
N THR A 175 -3.48 11.85 -1.41
CA THR A 175 -2.84 13.07 -0.90
C THR A 175 -2.73 13.03 0.63
N LEU A 176 -1.89 13.86 1.23
CA LEU A 176 -1.63 13.81 2.69
C LEU A 176 -2.88 14.00 3.56
N ASP A 177 -3.83 14.83 3.16
CA ASP A 177 -5.12 15.00 3.82
C ASP A 177 -5.96 13.72 3.75
N ILE A 178 -6.12 13.16 2.55
CA ILE A 178 -6.85 11.90 2.33
C ILE A 178 -6.22 10.77 3.16
N ASP A 179 -4.89 10.70 3.19
CA ASP A 179 -4.13 9.70 3.93
C ASP A 179 -4.29 9.86 5.45
N LEU A 180 -4.38 11.10 5.95
CA LEU A 180 -4.71 11.35 7.36
C LEU A 180 -6.09 10.83 7.73
N ALA A 181 -7.12 11.16 6.93
CA ALA A 181 -8.48 10.66 7.16
C ALA A 181 -8.53 9.13 7.08
N TRP A 182 -7.78 8.55 6.15
CA TRP A 182 -7.70 7.11 5.99
C TRP A 182 -7.05 6.43 7.20
N HIS A 183 -5.88 6.88 7.64
CA HIS A 183 -5.23 6.39 8.86
C HIS A 183 -6.16 6.52 10.09
N THR A 184 -6.89 7.63 10.19
CA THR A 184 -7.85 7.85 11.28
C THR A 184 -8.98 6.83 11.25
N HIS A 185 -9.55 6.53 10.08
CA HIS A 185 -10.59 5.51 9.96
C HIS A 185 -10.07 4.10 10.28
N GLN A 186 -8.81 3.78 9.95
CA GLN A 186 -8.20 2.49 10.28
C GLN A 186 -8.09 2.24 11.79
N LEU A 187 -8.00 3.29 12.63
CA LEU A 187 -8.04 3.16 14.09
C LEU A 187 -9.38 2.62 14.61
N LEU A 188 -10.45 2.74 13.81
CA LEU A 188 -11.78 2.22 14.10
C LEU A 188 -11.99 0.86 13.43
N CYS A 189 -11.19 -0.15 13.81
CA CYS A 189 -11.10 -1.46 13.16
C CYS A 189 -12.45 -2.06 12.72
N THR A 190 -13.46 -2.08 13.61
CA THR A 190 -14.79 -2.63 13.30
C THR A 190 -15.53 -1.82 12.24
N SER A 191 -15.42 -0.48 12.29
CA SER A 191 -15.99 0.41 11.27
C SER A 191 -15.27 0.22 9.93
N TYR A 192 -13.93 0.22 9.97
CA TYR A 192 -13.11 0.10 8.78
C TYR A 192 -13.39 -1.20 8.00
N ARG A 193 -13.55 -2.33 8.71
CA ARG A 193 -13.86 -3.60 8.06
C ARG A 193 -15.24 -3.65 7.40
N LYS A 194 -16.19 -2.81 7.82
CA LYS A 194 -17.51 -2.70 7.16
C LYS A 194 -17.43 -2.02 5.79
N LEU A 195 -16.30 -1.42 5.42
CA LEU A 195 -16.10 -0.93 4.06
C LEU A 195 -16.29 -2.03 3.01
N HIS A 196 -16.07 -3.30 3.35
CA HIS A 196 -16.38 -4.42 2.48
C HIS A 196 -17.83 -4.41 2.00
N ASP A 197 -18.79 -4.06 2.86
CA ASP A 197 -20.23 -4.09 2.53
C ASP A 197 -20.60 -3.01 1.49
N ILE A 198 -19.77 -1.96 1.38
CA ILE A 198 -19.97 -0.82 0.49
C ILE A 198 -19.12 -0.95 -0.79
N MET A 199 -17.87 -1.41 -0.63
CA MET A 199 -16.85 -1.41 -1.70
C MET A 199 -16.61 -2.80 -2.31
N GLY A 200 -17.10 -3.87 -1.68
CA GLY A 200 -16.76 -5.26 -2.04
C GLY A 200 -15.34 -5.68 -1.64
N MET A 201 -14.60 -4.80 -0.94
CA MET A 201 -13.26 -5.05 -0.42
C MET A 201 -12.99 -4.19 0.81
N VAL A 202 -12.09 -4.63 1.67
CA VAL A 202 -11.45 -3.76 2.67
C VAL A 202 -10.13 -3.25 2.07
N PRO A 203 -9.98 -1.94 1.82
CA PRO A 203 -8.73 -1.41 1.28
C PRO A 203 -7.54 -1.77 2.18
N ASP A 204 -6.48 -2.31 1.59
CA ASP A 204 -5.23 -2.57 2.30
C ASP A 204 -4.30 -1.36 2.14
N HIS A 205 -3.78 -0.86 3.26
CA HIS A 205 -2.81 0.24 3.26
C HIS A 205 -1.40 -0.36 3.25
N ASP A 206 -1.08 -1.06 2.16
CA ASP A 206 0.30 -1.50 1.91
C ASP A 206 1.09 -0.34 1.33
N ASP A 207 1.68 0.42 2.23
CA ASP A 207 2.47 1.61 1.97
C ASP A 207 3.94 1.26 1.64
N LYS A 208 4.28 -0.01 1.37
CA LYS A 208 5.64 -0.39 1.02
C LYS A 208 5.88 -0.27 -0.48
N VAL A 209 6.14 0.94 -0.98
CA VAL A 209 6.35 1.17 -2.42
C VAL A 209 7.71 1.82 -2.71
N ASN A 210 8.35 1.40 -3.81
CA ASN A 210 9.57 2.05 -4.30
C ASN A 210 9.22 3.41 -4.94
N ARG A 211 10.04 4.44 -4.73
CA ARG A 211 9.85 5.82 -5.23
C ARG A 211 9.47 5.89 -6.72
N GLY A 212 10.11 5.11 -7.59
CA GLY A 212 9.79 5.10 -9.03
C GLY A 212 8.39 4.56 -9.35
N THR A 213 7.96 3.53 -8.62
CA THR A 213 6.61 2.97 -8.71
C THR A 213 5.57 3.94 -8.15
N LEU A 214 5.91 4.67 -7.09
CA LEU A 214 5.02 5.64 -6.44
C LEU A 214 4.68 6.80 -7.39
N SER A 215 5.66 7.39 -8.08
CA SER A 215 5.42 8.49 -9.03
C SER A 215 4.47 8.07 -10.17
N THR A 216 4.69 6.89 -10.75
CA THR A 216 3.84 6.38 -11.83
C THR A 216 2.41 6.09 -11.34
N ALA A 217 2.28 5.56 -10.13
CA ALA A 217 0.97 5.31 -9.53
C ALA A 217 0.23 6.60 -9.16
N TRP A 218 0.95 7.63 -8.73
CA TRP A 218 0.39 8.96 -8.51
C TRP A 218 -0.16 9.55 -9.80
N ASP A 219 0.60 9.53 -10.90
CA ASP A 219 0.13 10.04 -12.20
C ASP A 219 -1.16 9.33 -12.64
N SER A 220 -1.20 7.99 -12.51
CA SER A 220 -2.41 7.21 -12.79
C SER A 220 -3.57 7.56 -11.85
N THR A 221 -3.29 7.90 -10.59
CA THR A 221 -4.31 8.29 -9.62
C THR A 221 -4.87 9.67 -9.95
N ALA A 222 -4.01 10.64 -10.26
CA ALA A 222 -4.41 11.99 -10.61
C ALA A 222 -5.23 12.03 -11.92
N GLU A 223 -4.84 11.24 -12.92
CA GLU A 223 -5.59 11.09 -14.16
C GLU A 223 -6.98 10.48 -13.91
N ALA A 224 -7.04 9.39 -13.15
CA ALA A 224 -8.30 8.74 -12.82
C ALA A 224 -9.22 9.63 -11.97
N TRP A 225 -8.65 10.38 -11.01
CA TRP A 225 -9.39 11.36 -10.21
C TRP A 225 -9.99 12.45 -11.10
N LYS A 226 -9.19 13.05 -11.99
CA LYS A 226 -9.68 14.09 -12.91
C LYS A 226 -10.75 13.56 -13.86
N ALA A 227 -10.58 12.35 -14.37
CA ALA A 227 -11.59 11.70 -15.21
C ALA A 227 -12.90 11.43 -14.44
N ARG A 228 -12.80 11.10 -13.15
CA ARG A 228 -13.95 10.72 -12.32
C ARG A 228 -14.68 11.90 -11.69
N PHE A 229 -13.98 12.96 -11.29
CA PHE A 229 -14.56 14.09 -10.55
C PHE A 229 -14.51 15.41 -11.34
N GLY A 230 -13.84 15.44 -12.49
CA GLY A 230 -13.69 16.65 -13.31
C GLY A 230 -12.71 17.68 -12.76
N VAL A 231 -12.22 17.51 -11.53
CA VAL A 231 -11.29 18.41 -10.84
C VAL A 231 -9.92 17.77 -10.66
N PRO A 232 -8.83 18.55 -10.50
CA PRO A 232 -7.53 17.99 -10.14
C PRO A 232 -7.57 17.31 -8.75
N CYS A 233 -6.80 16.22 -8.60
CA CYS A 233 -6.65 15.54 -7.31
C CYS A 233 -5.93 16.41 -6.28
N SER A 234 -4.92 17.15 -6.73
CA SER A 234 -4.16 18.10 -5.93
C SER A 234 -3.84 19.32 -6.79
N VAL A 235 -3.83 20.50 -6.16
CA VAL A 235 -3.30 21.73 -6.75
C VAL A 235 -2.05 22.09 -5.95
N CYS A 236 -0.88 21.61 -6.35
CA CYS A 236 0.36 22.21 -5.87
C CYS A 236 0.72 23.37 -6.79
N GLY A 237 1.16 24.51 -6.25
CA GLY A 237 1.87 25.56 -7.01
C GLY A 237 3.20 25.11 -7.64
N CYS A 238 3.53 23.82 -7.56
CA CYS A 238 4.65 23.15 -8.20
C CYS A 238 4.43 23.06 -9.71
N LEU A 239 5.45 23.39 -10.50
CA LEU A 239 5.43 23.13 -11.94
C LEU A 239 5.26 21.62 -12.19
N GLU A 240 4.33 21.24 -13.07
CA GLU A 240 4.22 19.86 -13.53
C GLU A 240 5.59 19.42 -14.11
N PRO A 241 6.04 18.18 -13.85
CA PRO A 241 7.21 17.66 -14.53
C PRO A 241 6.94 17.71 -16.03
N ILE A 242 7.70 18.54 -16.75
CA ILE A 242 7.58 18.69 -18.20
C ILE A 242 7.76 17.31 -18.82
N LYS A 243 6.66 16.69 -19.27
CA LYS A 243 6.73 15.57 -20.21
C LYS A 243 7.48 16.10 -21.41
N SER A 244 8.63 15.52 -21.72
CA SER A 244 9.58 15.96 -22.75
C SER A 244 8.87 16.49 -24.01
N VAL A 245 8.72 17.81 -24.10
CA VAL A 245 8.24 18.48 -25.31
C VAL A 245 9.44 18.63 -26.21
N SER A 246 9.28 18.25 -27.48
CA SER A 246 10.32 18.38 -28.50
C SER A 246 10.80 19.83 -28.57
N THR A 247 12.11 20.00 -28.65
CA THR A 247 12.81 21.27 -28.77
C THR A 247 12.21 22.11 -29.89
N GLY A 248 11.40 23.12 -29.53
CA GLY A 248 10.71 23.97 -30.51
C GLY A 248 10.25 25.30 -29.91
N ASP A 249 9.44 25.27 -28.85
CA ASP A 249 8.75 26.50 -28.41
C ASP A 249 8.93 26.75 -26.90
N ILE A 250 10.04 27.39 -26.51
CA ILE A 250 10.18 27.98 -25.18
C ILE A 250 9.85 29.46 -25.30
N ILE A 251 8.62 29.83 -24.95
CA ILE A 251 8.28 31.20 -24.54
C ILE A 251 8.19 31.20 -23.02
N LEU A 252 9.23 31.69 -22.35
CA LEU A 252 9.24 31.94 -20.91
C LEU A 252 8.40 33.18 -20.61
N SER A 253 7.18 33.02 -20.08
CA SER A 253 6.45 34.12 -19.46
C SER A 253 6.67 34.12 -17.95
N VAL A 254 7.58 34.97 -17.49
CA VAL A 254 7.73 35.32 -16.07
C VAL A 254 6.63 36.32 -15.73
N PHE A 255 5.62 35.93 -14.95
CA PHE A 255 4.65 36.88 -14.41
C PHE A 255 4.99 37.24 -12.96
N SER A 256 5.35 38.51 -12.80
CA SER A 256 5.50 39.25 -11.56
C SER A 256 4.12 39.59 -10.97
N HIS A 257 4.00 39.51 -9.64
CA HIS A 257 2.83 39.93 -8.88
C HIS A 257 2.49 41.41 -9.11
N LYS A 258 1.41 41.69 -9.84
CA LYS A 258 0.51 42.85 -9.62
C LYS A 258 -0.75 42.70 -10.46
N GLY A 259 -1.90 42.84 -9.80
CA GLY A 259 -3.19 42.45 -10.34
C GLY A 259 -3.67 43.23 -11.56
N LYS A 260 -4.62 42.61 -12.29
CA LYS A 260 -5.82 43.22 -12.87
C LYS A 260 -6.71 42.13 -13.46
N GLU A 261 -8.01 42.40 -13.38
CA GLU A 261 -9.12 41.58 -13.83
C GLU A 261 -9.09 41.24 -15.34
N LYS A 262 -9.79 40.15 -15.65
CA LYS A 262 -10.25 39.64 -16.95
C LYS A 262 -9.28 38.84 -17.81
N ALA A 263 -9.53 37.53 -17.84
CA ALA A 263 -9.82 36.82 -19.09
C ALA A 263 -10.77 35.66 -18.81
N GLN A 264 -12.05 35.87 -19.11
CA GLN A 264 -13.09 34.84 -19.10
C GLN A 264 -12.89 33.99 -20.36
N GLN A 265 -11.87 33.13 -20.35
CA GLN A 265 -11.82 31.99 -21.27
C GLN A 265 -12.95 31.05 -20.86
N SER A 266 -13.80 30.70 -21.81
CA SER A 266 -14.84 29.69 -21.65
C SER A 266 -14.18 28.36 -21.28
N ARG A 267 -13.98 28.11 -19.98
CA ARG A 267 -13.80 26.76 -19.43
C ARG A 267 -15.01 25.97 -19.94
N GLU A 268 -14.79 24.99 -20.80
CA GLU A 268 -15.82 23.98 -21.07
C GLU A 268 -16.40 23.56 -19.72
N LYS A 269 -17.73 23.54 -19.60
CA LYS A 269 -18.39 23.20 -18.32
C LYS A 269 -17.87 21.84 -17.88
N ILE A 270 -16.98 21.85 -16.89
CA ILE A 270 -16.46 20.65 -16.26
C ILE A 270 -17.66 19.90 -15.71
N LYS A 271 -17.98 18.77 -16.33
CA LYS A 271 -19.11 17.94 -15.90
C LYS A 271 -18.58 16.99 -14.85
N ASN A 272 -18.74 17.36 -13.57
CA ASN A 272 -18.47 16.46 -12.47
C ASN A 272 -19.65 15.47 -12.33
N PRO A 273 -19.45 14.17 -12.55
CA PRO A 273 -20.49 13.17 -12.43
C PRO A 273 -20.82 12.80 -10.97
N ARG A 274 -19.99 13.24 -10.00
CA ARG A 274 -20.13 13.00 -8.55
C ARG A 274 -20.03 14.31 -7.74
N PRO A 275 -20.91 15.29 -7.97
CA PRO A 275 -20.92 16.55 -7.22
C PRO A 275 -21.29 16.35 -5.74
N ASP A 276 -21.83 15.19 -5.38
CA ASP A 276 -22.08 14.75 -4.00
C ASP A 276 -20.79 14.49 -3.21
N LEU A 277 -19.67 14.22 -3.89
CA LEU A 277 -18.40 13.85 -3.26
C LEU A 277 -17.29 14.89 -3.40
N VAL A 278 -17.26 15.68 -4.46
CA VAL A 278 -16.25 16.74 -4.64
C VAL A 278 -16.93 17.89 -5.37
N SER A 279 -16.70 19.16 -4.99
CA SER A 279 -17.21 20.28 -5.78
C SER A 279 -16.25 20.61 -6.95
N VAL A 280 -16.69 21.44 -7.90
CA VAL A 280 -15.86 21.94 -8.99
C VAL A 280 -15.16 23.27 -8.67
N GLU A 281 -15.33 23.77 -7.45
CA GLU A 281 -14.77 25.05 -7.03
C GLU A 281 -13.31 24.86 -6.62
N ASP A 282 -12.41 25.69 -7.16
CA ASP A 282 -10.97 25.61 -6.92
C ASP A 282 -10.61 25.82 -5.42
N ILE A 283 -11.58 26.23 -4.58
CA ILE A 283 -11.44 26.41 -3.11
C ILE A 283 -11.31 25.06 -2.36
N ASP A 284 -11.68 23.95 -3.00
CA ASP A 284 -11.73 22.62 -2.37
C ASP A 284 -10.49 21.76 -2.61
N ALA A 285 -9.55 22.23 -3.44
CA ALA A 285 -8.27 21.61 -3.62
C ALA A 285 -7.26 22.27 -2.68
N ASP A 286 -7.21 21.82 -1.42
CA ASP A 286 -6.10 22.20 -0.54
C ASP A 286 -4.77 21.84 -1.21
N GLU A 287 -3.74 22.66 -1.00
CA GLU A 287 -2.40 22.48 -1.57
C GLU A 287 -1.66 21.32 -0.90
N THR A 288 -2.16 20.10 -1.04
CA THR A 288 -1.57 18.91 -0.43
C THR A 288 -0.83 18.07 -1.46
N HIS A 289 0.36 17.63 -1.09
CA HIS A 289 1.17 16.75 -1.94
C HIS A 289 0.69 15.30 -1.85
N PRO A 290 1.07 14.45 -2.83
CA PRO A 290 0.94 13.00 -2.70
C PRO A 290 1.61 12.52 -1.41
N SER A 291 0.96 11.60 -0.70
CA SER A 291 1.60 10.98 0.45
C SER A 291 2.77 10.12 -0.02
N ASP A 292 3.97 10.36 0.54
CA ASP A 292 5.11 9.51 0.20
C ASP A 292 5.14 8.30 1.11
N HIS A 293 5.11 7.14 0.50
CA HIS A 293 5.22 5.86 1.17
C HIS A 293 6.48 5.12 0.69
N ASN A 294 7.63 5.76 0.88
CA ASN A 294 8.90 5.19 0.41
C ASN A 294 9.28 3.98 1.25
N ALA A 295 9.64 2.88 0.59
CA ALA A 295 10.25 1.72 1.26
C ALA A 295 11.51 2.16 2.03
N VAL A 296 11.50 1.94 3.35
CA VAL A 296 12.65 2.22 4.23
C VAL A 296 13.49 0.96 4.36
N ALA A 297 14.78 1.04 4.04
CA ALA A 297 15.74 -0.02 4.30
C ALA A 297 16.40 0.23 5.65
N ILE A 298 16.11 -0.60 6.65
CA ILE A 298 16.90 -0.65 7.87
C ILE A 298 18.19 -1.40 7.53
N ILE A 299 19.31 -0.70 7.45
CA ILE A 299 20.63 -1.30 7.26
C ILE A 299 21.09 -1.80 8.63
N ASP A 300 21.41 -3.09 8.76
CA ASP A 300 22.04 -3.58 9.99
C ASP A 300 23.40 -2.87 10.15
N PRO A 301 23.64 -2.17 11.27
CA PRO A 301 24.99 -1.71 11.58
C PRO A 301 25.89 -2.94 11.70
N LYS A 302 27.01 -2.92 10.95
CA LYS A 302 28.02 -3.97 10.96
C LYS A 302 28.65 -4.15 12.34
#